data_AF-A0A7C8ZBD9-F1
#
_entry.id   AF-A0A7C8ZBD9-F1
#
_cell.length_a   1.000
_cell.length_b   1.000
_cell.length_c   1.000
_cell.angle_alpha   90.00
_cell.angle_beta   90.00
_cell.angle_gamma   90.00
#
_symmetry.space_group_name_H-M   'P 1'
#
loop_
_entity.id
_entity.type
_entity.pdbx_description
1 polymer ?
#
loop_
_entity_poly.entity_id
_entity_poly.type
_entity_poly.pdbx_seq_one_letter_code
_entity_poly.pdbx_strand_id
1 'polypeptide(L)'
;NRYKRLLCTVDITKDFFFSYSYPIMHTLQKNLCEDERNLVQYETMFVWNAFLTRGIRSHLASNLWTVALIYGFFKQVKLSKCGRTFNVTLIARRSRHYAGTRYLKRGINEKGRAANEVETEQIVFEEIPGGYASEISSVVQIRGSIPLFWSQETSRLNLRPDIILSKEDHNYEATRRHFQNLVDRYGNPIFILNLIKTKEKKPRESVLHAEFVKAISHINKNLDMENRLRFRTVDLTRLYQIKGPKVLMLLNRVTGNALDQTGFFYCQVPPFLNSEMSSSFSNV
;
A
#
# COMPACT_ATOMS: atom_id res chain seq x y z
N ASN A 1 -20.87 -26.16 -9.38
CA ASN A 1 -20.59 -26.52 -7.96
C ASN A 1 -19.21 -26.12 -7.43
N ARG A 2 -18.08 -26.40 -8.10
CA ARG A 2 -16.72 -26.06 -7.59
C ARG A 2 -16.47 -24.56 -7.32
N TYR A 3 -16.79 -23.68 -8.27
CA TYR A 3 -16.58 -22.23 -8.09
C TYR A 3 -17.46 -21.61 -7.01
N LYS A 4 -18.71 -22.07 -6.89
CA LYS A 4 -19.61 -21.66 -5.80
C LYS A 4 -18.99 -22.00 -4.43
N ARG A 5 -18.45 -23.22 -4.27
CA ARG A 5 -17.74 -23.62 -3.04
C ARG A 5 -16.53 -22.75 -2.75
N LEU A 6 -15.72 -22.43 -3.76
CA LEU A 6 -14.57 -21.52 -3.61
C LEU A 6 -15.03 -20.11 -3.18
N LEU A 7 -16.08 -19.57 -3.78
CA LEU A 7 -16.62 -18.27 -3.37
C LEU A 7 -17.12 -18.29 -1.93
N CYS A 8 -17.80 -19.36 -1.51
CA CYS A 8 -18.26 -19.53 -0.13
C CYS A 8 -17.12 -19.65 0.90
N THR A 9 -15.87 -19.88 0.46
CA THR A 9 -14.71 -19.81 1.38
C THR A 9 -14.31 -18.37 1.73
N VAL A 10 -14.78 -17.38 0.96
CA VAL A 10 -14.55 -15.97 1.24
C VAL A 10 -15.59 -15.51 2.25
N ASP A 11 -15.14 -15.29 3.47
CA ASP A 11 -15.96 -14.71 4.54
C ASP A 11 -15.90 -13.19 4.44
N ILE A 12 -16.96 -12.59 3.87
CA ILE A 12 -17.05 -11.13 3.72
C ILE A 12 -17.25 -10.38 5.05
N THR A 13 -17.46 -11.10 6.16
CA THR A 13 -17.59 -10.48 7.49
C THR A 13 -16.25 -10.27 8.17
N LYS A 14 -15.16 -10.80 7.60
CA LYS A 14 -13.81 -10.74 8.18
C LYS A 14 -12.87 -9.97 7.28
N ASP A 15 -12.20 -8.96 7.85
CA ASP A 15 -11.18 -8.15 7.18
C ASP A 15 -11.68 -7.39 5.94
N PHE A 16 -13.00 -7.26 5.77
CA PHE A 16 -13.63 -6.41 4.76
C PHE A 16 -14.29 -5.22 5.43
N PHE A 17 -14.11 -4.05 4.84
CA PHE A 17 -14.61 -2.78 5.37
C PHE A 17 -15.25 -1.97 4.24
N PHE A 18 -16.20 -1.11 4.59
CA PHE A 18 -16.79 -0.11 3.72
C PHE A 18 -17.31 1.05 4.58
N SER A 19 -17.53 2.21 3.97
CA SER A 19 -18.28 3.29 4.59
C SER A 19 -19.25 3.87 3.58
N TYR A 20 -20.43 4.27 4.06
CA TYR A 20 -21.45 4.89 3.23
C TYR A 20 -21.12 6.34 2.89
N SER A 21 -20.42 7.04 3.80
CA SER A 21 -20.16 8.47 3.73
C SER A 21 -18.72 8.82 3.41
N TYR A 22 -17.78 7.87 3.55
CA TYR A 22 -16.37 8.11 3.27
C TYR A 22 -15.80 7.07 2.28
N PRO A 23 -15.21 7.51 1.16
CA PRO A 23 -14.54 6.63 0.20
C PRO A 23 -13.25 6.00 0.77
N ILE A 24 -13.38 4.97 1.61
CA ILE A 24 -12.23 4.31 2.29
C ILE A 24 -11.24 3.65 1.33
N MET A 25 -11.59 3.47 0.06
CA MET A 25 -10.72 2.93 -1.00
C MET A 25 -9.69 3.94 -1.53
N HIS A 26 -9.77 5.19 -1.09
CA HIS A 26 -8.85 6.27 -1.42
C HIS A 26 -8.11 6.74 -0.16
N THR A 27 -6.99 7.41 -0.37
CA THR A 27 -6.27 8.11 0.70
C THR A 27 -7.03 9.37 1.09
N LEU A 28 -6.80 9.86 2.31
CA LEU A 28 -7.34 11.13 2.80
C LEU A 28 -7.00 12.29 1.86
N GLN A 29 -5.73 12.37 1.44
CA GLN A 29 -5.28 13.38 0.49
C GLN A 29 -6.11 13.37 -0.79
N LYS A 30 -6.35 12.18 -1.36
CA LYS A 30 -7.13 12.04 -2.60
C LYS A 30 -8.58 12.45 -2.38
N ASN A 31 -9.18 12.04 -1.26
CA ASN A 31 -10.57 12.40 -0.92
C ASN A 31 -10.77 13.90 -0.69
N LEU A 32 -9.76 14.63 -0.22
CA LEU A 32 -9.87 16.06 0.06
C LEU A 32 -9.38 16.96 -1.10
N CYS A 33 -8.51 16.46 -1.97
CA CYS A 33 -7.93 17.27 -3.05
C CYS A 33 -8.56 17.04 -4.42
N GLU A 34 -9.20 15.90 -4.69
CA GLU A 34 -9.82 15.63 -5.99
C GLU A 34 -11.32 15.98 -5.97
N ASP A 35 -11.78 16.70 -7.00
CA ASP A 35 -13.20 16.98 -7.23
C ASP A 35 -13.97 15.66 -7.39
N GLU A 36 -15.07 15.50 -6.65
CA GLU A 36 -15.91 14.28 -6.65
C GLU A 36 -16.31 13.85 -8.07
N ARG A 37 -16.43 14.81 -9.00
CA ARG A 37 -16.80 14.58 -10.41
C ARG A 37 -15.72 13.87 -11.23
N ASN A 38 -14.46 13.94 -10.81
CA ASN A 38 -13.31 13.33 -11.51
C ASN A 38 -12.93 11.96 -10.94
N LEU A 39 -13.49 11.56 -9.81
CA LEU A 39 -13.18 10.28 -9.20
C LEU A 39 -13.97 9.18 -9.90
N VAL A 40 -13.27 8.35 -10.66
CA VAL A 40 -13.77 7.00 -11.01
C VAL A 40 -13.67 6.14 -9.74
N GLN A 41 -14.52 6.47 -8.75
CA GLN A 41 -14.45 6.03 -7.34
C GLN A 41 -14.29 4.51 -7.20
N TYR A 42 -14.83 3.75 -8.15
CA TYR A 42 -14.98 2.31 -8.03
C TYR A 42 -14.03 1.47 -8.91
N GLU A 43 -13.18 2.10 -9.70
CA GLU A 43 -12.21 1.39 -10.56
C GLU A 43 -10.86 1.15 -9.90
N THR A 44 -10.67 1.68 -8.69
CA THR A 44 -9.42 1.52 -7.95
C THR A 44 -9.03 0.05 -7.77
N MET A 45 -7.73 -0.17 -7.60
CA MET A 45 -7.21 -1.49 -7.30
C MET A 45 -7.59 -2.00 -5.90
N PHE A 46 -8.14 -1.14 -5.05
CA PHE A 46 -8.52 -1.47 -3.68
C PHE A 46 -10.01 -1.84 -3.54
N VAL A 47 -10.85 -1.56 -4.55
CA VAL A 47 -12.26 -1.99 -4.57
C VAL A 47 -12.35 -3.48 -4.91
N TRP A 48 -12.34 -4.33 -3.88
CA TRP A 48 -12.31 -5.79 -4.02
C TRP A 48 -13.51 -6.32 -4.82
N ASN A 49 -14.71 -5.80 -4.54
CA ASN A 49 -15.96 -6.23 -5.20
C ASN A 49 -16.20 -5.56 -6.56
N ALA A 50 -15.23 -4.85 -7.14
CA ALA A 50 -15.41 -4.12 -8.41
C ALA A 50 -15.91 -5.02 -9.56
N PHE A 51 -15.42 -6.26 -9.64
CA PHE A 51 -15.90 -7.21 -10.66
C PHE A 51 -17.36 -7.65 -10.42
N LEU A 52 -17.71 -7.92 -9.16
CA LEU A 52 -19.05 -8.41 -8.77
C LEU A 52 -20.15 -7.36 -9.01
N THR A 53 -19.78 -6.09 -8.82
CA THR A 53 -20.71 -4.96 -8.87
C THR A 53 -20.74 -4.26 -10.23
N ARG A 54 -19.81 -4.59 -11.14
CA ARG A 54 -19.72 -4.00 -12.48
C ARG A 54 -21.02 -4.07 -13.26
N GLY A 55 -21.69 -5.24 -13.24
CA GLY A 55 -22.95 -5.42 -13.96
C GLY A 55 -24.02 -4.43 -13.51
N ILE A 56 -24.25 -4.32 -12.20
CA ILE A 56 -25.24 -3.41 -11.63
C ILE A 56 -24.92 -1.96 -12.01
N ARG A 57 -23.67 -1.52 -11.84
CA ARG A 57 -23.25 -0.15 -12.18
C ARG A 57 -23.39 0.17 -13.66
N SER A 58 -23.00 -0.77 -14.54
CA SER A 58 -23.09 -0.57 -15.99
C SER A 58 -24.54 -0.50 -16.48
N HIS A 59 -25.46 -1.29 -15.90
CA HIS A 59 -26.86 -1.28 -16.33
C HIS A 59 -27.66 -0.11 -15.74
N LEU A 60 -27.40 0.25 -14.49
CA LEU A 60 -28.13 1.32 -13.80
C LEU A 60 -27.49 2.70 -13.95
N ALA A 61 -26.29 2.77 -14.53
CA ALA A 61 -25.46 3.99 -14.59
C ALA A 61 -25.35 4.70 -13.22
N SER A 62 -25.35 3.93 -12.13
CA SER A 62 -25.45 4.44 -10.76
C SER A 62 -24.62 3.61 -9.79
N ASN A 63 -24.02 4.31 -8.82
CA ASN A 63 -23.28 3.71 -7.70
C ASN A 63 -24.14 3.52 -6.44
N LEU A 64 -25.37 4.05 -6.40
CA LEU A 64 -26.23 4.05 -5.20
C LEU A 64 -26.54 2.64 -4.65
N TRP A 65 -26.59 1.65 -5.54
CA TRP A 65 -26.93 0.26 -5.19
C TRP A 65 -25.73 -0.59 -4.79
N THR A 66 -24.52 -0.01 -4.77
CA THR A 66 -23.28 -0.77 -4.52
C THR A 66 -22.36 0.00 -3.59
N VAL A 67 -21.73 -0.70 -2.64
CA VAL A 67 -20.67 -0.12 -1.80
C VAL A 67 -19.29 -0.57 -2.25
N ALA A 68 -18.26 0.23 -1.98
CA ALA A 68 -16.87 -0.12 -2.27
C ALA A 68 -16.32 -0.94 -1.10
N LEU A 69 -16.18 -2.25 -1.30
CA LEU A 69 -15.58 -3.11 -0.29
C LEU A 69 -14.05 -3.10 -0.44
N ILE A 70 -13.34 -2.71 0.62
CA ILE A 70 -11.90 -2.91 0.73
C ILE A 70 -11.62 -4.20 1.49
N TYR A 71 -10.49 -4.85 1.18
CA TYR A 71 -9.99 -5.98 1.95
C TYR A 71 -8.69 -5.61 2.62
N GLY A 72 -8.55 -5.83 3.92
CA GLY A 72 -7.34 -5.53 4.67
C GLY A 72 -7.59 -5.29 6.15
N PHE A 73 -7.42 -4.05 6.63
CA PHE A 73 -7.51 -3.73 8.04
C PHE A 73 -8.05 -2.32 8.26
N PHE A 74 -8.84 -2.14 9.31
CA PHE A 74 -9.25 -0.85 9.82
C PHE A 74 -9.24 -0.87 11.34
N LYS A 75 -8.68 0.18 11.95
CA LYS A 75 -8.81 0.41 13.38
C LYS A 75 -8.61 1.88 13.71
N GLN A 76 -9.48 2.42 14.55
CA GLN A 76 -9.32 3.74 15.14
C GLN A 76 -9.15 3.61 16.66
N VAL A 77 -8.25 4.42 17.22
CA VAL A 77 -8.02 4.51 18.66
C VAL A 77 -7.99 5.96 19.09
N LYS A 78 -8.63 6.26 20.23
CA LYS A 78 -8.55 7.56 20.89
C LYS A 78 -7.37 7.58 21.86
N LEU A 79 -6.57 8.64 21.79
CA LEU A 79 -5.41 8.87 22.63
C LEU A 79 -5.54 10.25 23.29
N SER A 80 -5.24 10.34 24.58
CA SER A 80 -5.22 11.63 25.29
C SER A 80 -3.82 11.91 25.81
N LYS A 81 -3.23 13.04 25.41
CA LYS A 81 -1.89 13.46 25.84
C LYS A 81 -1.82 14.98 25.97
N CYS A 82 -1.24 15.46 27.08
CA CYS A 82 -1.06 16.90 27.36
C CYS A 82 -2.35 17.72 27.26
N GLY A 83 -3.47 17.16 27.73
CA GLY A 83 -4.78 17.84 27.70
C GLY A 83 -5.48 17.87 26.34
N ARG A 84 -4.88 17.26 25.31
CA ARG A 84 -5.45 17.14 23.96
C ARG A 84 -5.86 15.69 23.69
N THR A 85 -6.95 15.52 22.94
CA THR A 85 -7.45 14.22 22.52
C THR A 85 -7.26 14.06 21.02
N PHE A 86 -6.68 12.94 20.60
CA PHE A 86 -6.38 12.62 19.22
C PHE A 86 -7.05 11.31 18.86
N ASN A 87 -7.57 11.23 17.63
CA ASN A 87 -7.88 9.96 17.00
C ASN A 87 -6.74 9.55 16.09
N VAL A 88 -6.28 8.31 16.26
CA VAL A 88 -5.34 7.68 15.35
C VAL A 88 -6.07 6.56 14.63
N THR A 89 -6.22 6.69 13.32
CA THR A 89 -6.84 5.69 12.45
C THR A 89 -5.75 5.03 11.62
N LEU A 90 -5.75 3.69 11.58
CA LEU A 90 -4.90 2.90 10.71
C LEU A 90 -5.78 2.14 9.72
N ILE A 91 -5.57 2.38 8.43
CA ILE A 91 -6.26 1.70 7.34
C ILE A 91 -5.23 0.95 6.51
N ALA A 92 -5.46 -0.33 6.22
CA ALA A 92 -4.68 -1.10 5.27
C ALA A 92 -5.59 -1.61 4.16
N ARG A 93 -5.27 -1.27 2.91
CA ARG A 93 -6.01 -1.65 1.71
C ARG A 93 -5.17 -2.60 0.87
N ARG A 94 -5.63 -3.84 0.71
CA ARG A 94 -4.97 -4.83 -0.15
C ARG A 94 -5.47 -4.69 -1.59
N SER A 95 -4.53 -4.65 -2.51
CA SER A 95 -4.80 -4.69 -3.95
C SER A 95 -5.53 -5.97 -4.36
N ARG A 96 -6.57 -5.84 -5.18
CA ARG A 96 -7.24 -6.94 -5.89
C ARG A 96 -6.44 -7.43 -7.11
N HIS A 97 -5.52 -6.60 -7.62
CA HIS A 97 -4.74 -6.95 -8.80
C HIS A 97 -3.58 -7.86 -8.44
N TYR A 98 -3.33 -8.83 -9.33
CA TYR A 98 -2.28 -9.84 -9.17
C TYR A 98 -2.31 -10.52 -7.78
N ALA A 99 -3.51 -10.68 -7.24
CA ALA A 99 -3.77 -11.35 -5.98
C ALA A 99 -3.67 -12.88 -6.15
N GLY A 100 -3.20 -13.54 -5.10
CA GLY A 100 -3.09 -14.99 -5.02
C GLY A 100 -2.48 -15.43 -3.70
N THR A 101 -2.40 -16.73 -3.47
CA THR A 101 -1.79 -17.25 -2.25
C THR A 101 -0.28 -16.99 -2.25
N ARG A 102 0.26 -16.81 -1.04
CA ARG A 102 1.70 -16.68 -0.81
C ARG A 102 2.38 -17.91 -1.45
N TYR A 103 3.43 -17.67 -2.23
CA TYR A 103 4.16 -18.62 -3.08
C TYR A 103 3.59 -18.92 -4.48
N LEU A 104 2.26 -18.87 -4.71
CA LEU A 104 1.71 -19.03 -6.07
C LEU A 104 1.73 -17.74 -6.89
N LYS A 105 1.70 -16.58 -6.22
CA LYS A 105 1.82 -15.27 -6.85
C LYS A 105 2.87 -14.43 -6.11
N ARG A 106 4.03 -14.28 -6.75
CA ARG A 106 5.12 -13.38 -6.36
C ARG A 106 5.56 -12.57 -7.57
N GLY A 107 6.38 -11.56 -7.31
CA GLY A 107 6.90 -10.67 -8.33
C GLY A 107 5.85 -9.72 -8.88
N ILE A 108 5.95 -9.48 -10.18
CA ILE A 108 5.12 -8.56 -10.93
C ILE A 108 4.44 -9.27 -12.11
N ASN A 109 3.38 -8.67 -12.63
CA ASN A 109 2.83 -9.03 -13.94
C ASN A 109 3.22 -8.01 -15.02
N GLU A 110 2.94 -8.33 -16.28
CA GLU A 110 3.21 -7.46 -17.44
C GLU A 110 2.58 -6.06 -17.31
N LYS A 111 1.45 -5.94 -16.59
CA LYS A 111 0.77 -4.65 -16.36
C LYS A 111 1.43 -3.79 -15.27
N GLY A 112 2.56 -4.20 -14.71
CA GLY A 112 3.26 -3.45 -13.68
C GLY A 112 2.60 -3.54 -12.29
N ARG A 113 1.75 -4.56 -12.04
CA ARG A 113 1.08 -4.76 -10.76
C ARG A 113 1.87 -5.77 -9.92
N ALA A 114 2.40 -5.31 -8.79
CA ALA A 114 3.13 -6.16 -7.87
C ALA A 114 2.16 -7.06 -7.08
N ALA A 115 2.59 -8.30 -6.83
CA ALA A 115 1.79 -9.24 -6.05
C ALA A 115 1.73 -8.77 -4.58
N ASN A 116 0.58 -8.98 -3.95
CA ASN A 116 0.36 -8.69 -2.53
C ASN A 116 0.68 -7.23 -2.14
N GLU A 117 0.39 -6.29 -3.05
CA GLU A 117 0.47 -4.86 -2.75
C GLU A 117 -0.58 -4.48 -1.71
N VAL A 118 -0.14 -3.74 -0.69
CA VAL A 118 -0.95 -3.19 0.39
C VAL A 118 -0.56 -1.73 0.56
N GLU A 119 -1.56 -0.86 0.56
CA GLU A 119 -1.44 0.54 0.98
C GLU A 119 -1.85 0.63 2.44
N THR A 120 -0.95 1.14 3.28
CA THR A 120 -1.21 1.43 4.69
C THR A 120 -1.24 2.93 4.88
N GLU A 121 -2.31 3.44 5.46
CA GLU A 121 -2.49 4.85 5.76
C GLU A 121 -2.74 5.04 7.25
N GLN A 122 -1.94 5.92 7.84
CA GLN A 122 -2.14 6.39 9.20
C GLN A 122 -2.71 7.81 9.13
N ILE A 123 -3.90 7.99 9.71
CA ILE A 123 -4.56 9.29 9.84
C ILE A 123 -4.55 9.70 11.30
N VAL A 124 -4.19 10.94 11.58
CA VAL A 124 -4.25 11.52 12.92
C VAL A 124 -5.05 12.82 12.85
N PHE A 125 -6.07 12.96 13.69
CA PHE A 125 -6.77 14.23 13.86
C PHE A 125 -7.00 14.57 15.33
N GLU A 126 -6.96 15.85 15.66
CA GLU A 126 -7.21 16.37 17.00
C GLU A 126 -8.73 16.59 17.21
N GLU A 127 -9.30 16.02 18.27
CA GLU A 127 -10.65 16.35 18.70
C GLU A 127 -10.61 17.70 19.44
N ILE A 128 -11.06 18.76 18.77
CA ILE A 128 -11.16 20.09 19.38
C ILE A 128 -12.59 20.33 19.85
N PRO A 129 -12.82 20.55 21.17
CA PRO A 129 -14.14 20.94 21.68
C PRO A 129 -14.58 22.29 21.09
N GLY A 130 -15.86 22.41 20.74
CA GLY A 130 -16.47 23.70 20.40
C GLY A 130 -16.54 24.08 18.93
N GLY A 131 -16.38 23.12 18.00
CA GLY A 131 -16.63 23.38 16.57
C GLY A 131 -15.61 24.32 15.96
N TYR A 132 -14.33 24.16 16.30
CA TYR A 132 -13.21 24.84 15.63
C TYR A 132 -12.64 23.97 14.51
N ALA A 133 -11.82 24.59 13.65
CA ALA A 133 -11.12 23.85 12.61
C ALA A 133 -10.17 22.83 13.25
N SER A 134 -10.26 21.57 12.85
CA SER A 134 -9.45 20.48 13.38
C SER A 134 -8.28 20.25 12.45
N GLU A 135 -7.13 19.99 13.04
CA GLU A 135 -5.95 19.60 12.29
C GLU A 135 -6.02 18.10 11.99
N ILE A 136 -5.90 17.75 10.71
CA ILE A 136 -5.81 16.36 10.27
C ILE A 136 -4.53 16.17 9.46
N SER A 137 -3.93 15.00 9.67
CA SER A 137 -2.77 14.57 8.90
C SER A 137 -2.92 13.13 8.43
N SER A 138 -2.29 12.80 7.32
CA SER A 138 -2.22 11.44 6.80
C SER A 138 -0.84 11.11 6.25
N VAL A 139 -0.36 9.90 6.58
CA VAL A 139 0.87 9.31 6.05
C VAL A 139 0.53 8.00 5.37
N VAL A 140 0.99 7.83 4.13
CA VAL A 140 0.75 6.63 3.33
C VAL A 140 2.05 5.88 3.08
N GLN A 141 2.01 4.56 3.23
CA GLN A 141 3.13 3.65 2.98
C GLN A 141 2.66 2.47 2.14
N ILE A 142 3.48 2.07 1.15
CA ILE A 142 3.18 0.94 0.27
C ILE A 142 4.11 -0.22 0.57
N ARG A 143 3.53 -1.42 0.69
CA ARG A 143 4.25 -2.69 0.78
C ARG A 143 3.81 -3.62 -0.33
N GLY A 144 4.74 -4.19 -1.09
CA GLY A 144 4.45 -5.17 -2.13
C GLY A 144 5.55 -6.20 -2.30
N SER A 145 5.31 -7.18 -3.19
CA SER A 145 6.40 -8.02 -3.70
C SER A 145 7.42 -7.17 -4.45
N ILE A 146 8.68 -7.60 -4.42
CA ILE A 146 9.74 -7.00 -5.24
C ILE A 146 9.30 -7.04 -6.71
N PRO A 147 9.27 -5.89 -7.42
CA PRO A 147 8.66 -5.75 -8.73
C PRO A 147 9.58 -6.31 -9.83
N LEU A 148 9.82 -7.61 -9.80
CA LEU A 148 10.57 -8.36 -10.81
C LEU A 148 9.75 -9.58 -11.22
N PHE A 149 10.05 -10.20 -12.37
CA PHE A 149 9.47 -11.49 -12.70
C PHE A 149 10.21 -12.59 -11.94
N TRP A 150 9.57 -13.13 -10.90
CA TRP A 150 10.15 -14.20 -10.10
C TRP A 150 9.10 -15.05 -9.41
N SER A 151 9.46 -16.30 -9.19
CA SER A 151 8.62 -17.30 -8.55
C SER A 151 9.40 -18.05 -7.47
N GLN A 152 8.67 -18.82 -6.69
CA GLN A 152 9.23 -19.79 -5.77
C GLN A 152 8.46 -21.09 -5.93
N GLU A 153 9.19 -22.17 -6.18
CA GLU A 153 8.57 -23.46 -6.39
C GLU A 153 8.04 -24.02 -5.06
N THR A 154 6.72 -24.14 -4.93
CA THR A 154 6.11 -24.69 -3.73
C THR A 154 6.24 -26.22 -3.72
N SER A 155 7.23 -26.74 -3.00
CA SER A 155 7.26 -28.15 -2.61
C SER A 155 6.86 -28.30 -1.14
N ARG A 156 5.97 -29.26 -0.82
CA ARG A 156 5.56 -29.59 0.55
C ARG A 156 6.72 -30.08 1.43
N LEU A 157 7.82 -30.51 0.81
CA LEU A 157 9.02 -31.02 1.49
C LEU A 157 10.06 -29.91 1.71
N ASN A 158 10.02 -28.83 0.93
CA ASN A 158 11.02 -27.76 0.99
C ASN A 158 10.49 -26.57 1.80
N LEU A 159 10.87 -26.51 3.09
CA LEU A 159 10.52 -25.40 3.99
C LEU A 159 11.06 -24.03 3.52
N ARG A 160 12.03 -24.03 2.61
CA ARG A 160 12.67 -22.83 2.05
C ARG A 160 12.87 -23.00 0.54
N PRO A 161 11.82 -22.80 -0.27
CA PRO A 161 11.88 -23.00 -1.72
C PRO A 161 12.79 -21.98 -2.40
N ASP A 162 13.60 -22.42 -3.36
CA ASP A 162 14.55 -21.54 -4.06
C ASP A 162 13.82 -20.46 -4.88
N ILE A 163 14.50 -19.33 -5.08
CA ILE A 163 13.98 -18.19 -5.85
C ILE A 163 14.40 -18.37 -7.29
N ILE A 164 13.41 -18.38 -8.19
CA ILE A 164 13.63 -18.51 -9.62
C ILE A 164 13.32 -17.15 -10.24
N LEU A 165 14.35 -16.49 -10.78
CA LEU A 165 14.19 -15.28 -11.59
C LEU A 165 13.80 -15.68 -13.01
N SER A 166 12.74 -15.09 -13.52
CA SER A 166 12.45 -15.16 -14.95
C SER A 166 13.14 -13.98 -15.64
N LYS A 167 13.78 -14.27 -16.79
CA LYS A 167 14.44 -13.26 -17.64
C LYS A 167 13.53 -12.77 -18.77
N GLU A 168 12.22 -12.92 -18.62
CA GLU A 168 11.21 -12.49 -19.60
C GLU A 168 11.27 -10.99 -19.91
N ASP A 169 11.78 -10.17 -18.98
CA ASP A 169 11.83 -8.72 -19.10
C ASP A 169 13.27 -8.22 -19.19
N HIS A 170 13.80 -8.14 -20.40
CA HIS A 170 15.20 -7.76 -20.66
C HIS A 170 15.51 -6.29 -20.34
N ASN A 171 14.53 -5.39 -20.48
CA ASN A 171 14.69 -3.95 -20.32
C ASN A 171 13.93 -3.40 -19.08
N TYR A 172 13.38 -4.30 -18.25
CA TYR A 172 12.65 -3.98 -17.02
C TYR A 172 11.39 -3.12 -17.24
N GLU A 173 10.67 -3.28 -18.35
CA GLU A 173 9.47 -2.52 -18.70
C GLU A 173 8.35 -2.69 -17.69
N ALA A 174 8.12 -3.91 -17.20
CA ALA A 174 7.09 -4.15 -16.20
C ALA A 174 7.45 -3.45 -14.89
N THR A 175 8.73 -3.51 -14.50
CA THR A 175 9.29 -2.81 -13.34
C THR A 175 9.17 -1.29 -13.50
N ARG A 176 9.48 -0.75 -14.68
CA ARG A 176 9.33 0.68 -14.98
C ARG A 176 7.87 1.11 -14.88
N ARG A 177 6.95 0.32 -15.46
CA ARG A 177 5.51 0.53 -15.38
C ARG A 177 5.00 0.48 -13.95
N HIS A 178 5.57 -0.37 -13.10
CA HIS A 178 5.26 -0.40 -11.67
C HIS A 178 5.48 0.95 -11.01
N PHE A 179 6.69 1.49 -11.18
CA PHE A 179 7.05 2.75 -10.56
C PHE A 179 6.31 3.92 -11.18
N GLN A 180 6.03 3.90 -12.49
CA GLN A 180 5.12 4.87 -13.08
C GLN A 180 3.73 4.83 -12.43
N ASN A 181 3.14 3.64 -12.26
CA ASN A 181 1.85 3.49 -11.56
C ASN A 181 1.89 3.97 -10.08
N LEU A 182 3.07 4.02 -9.45
CA LEU A 182 3.24 4.58 -8.11
C LEU A 182 3.35 6.11 -8.17
N VAL A 183 4.11 6.65 -9.12
CA VAL A 183 4.22 8.10 -9.35
C VAL A 183 2.87 8.69 -9.71
N ASP A 184 2.08 8.03 -10.57
CA ASP A 184 0.74 8.49 -10.95
C ASP A 184 -0.22 8.54 -9.75
N ARG A 185 0.03 7.75 -8.70
CA ARG A 185 -0.82 7.67 -7.50
C ARG A 185 -0.36 8.54 -6.34
N TYR A 186 0.95 8.65 -6.12
CA TYR A 186 1.53 9.26 -4.93
C TYR A 186 2.51 10.39 -5.24
N GLY A 187 2.84 10.62 -6.51
CA GLY A 187 3.82 11.61 -6.93
C GLY A 187 5.27 11.17 -6.72
N ASN A 188 6.17 12.12 -6.91
CA ASN A 188 7.60 11.97 -6.66
C ASN A 188 8.02 12.71 -5.38
N PRO A 189 9.10 12.27 -4.71
CA PRO A 189 9.96 11.13 -5.05
C PRO A 189 9.45 9.78 -4.50
N ILE A 190 9.75 8.68 -5.19
CA ILE A 190 9.52 7.32 -4.66
C ILE A 190 10.74 6.83 -3.87
N PHE A 191 10.54 6.61 -2.56
CA PHE A 191 11.55 6.04 -1.67
C PHE A 191 11.34 4.54 -1.47
N ILE A 192 12.34 3.73 -1.83
CA ILE A 192 12.29 2.27 -1.78
C ILE A 192 13.18 1.77 -0.65
N LEU A 193 12.56 1.20 0.39
CA LEU A 193 13.26 0.51 1.47
C LEU A 193 13.28 -1.00 1.21
N ASN A 194 14.46 -1.53 0.86
CA ASN A 194 14.68 -2.95 0.62
C ASN A 194 15.34 -3.62 1.84
N LEU A 195 14.67 -4.64 2.40
CA LEU A 195 15.13 -5.37 3.60
C LEU A 195 15.68 -6.77 3.29
N ILE A 196 15.84 -7.12 2.01
CA ILE A 196 16.36 -8.42 1.57
C ILE A 196 17.79 -8.63 2.07
N LYS A 197 18.12 -9.88 2.40
CA LYS A 197 19.48 -10.27 2.78
C LYS A 197 20.46 -10.07 1.64
N THR A 198 21.58 -9.42 1.95
CA THR A 198 22.63 -9.14 0.97
C THR A 198 23.74 -10.19 0.98
N LYS A 199 24.03 -10.76 2.16
CA LYS A 199 25.07 -11.78 2.34
C LYS A 199 24.46 -13.05 2.94
N GLU A 200 24.56 -14.14 2.19
CA GLU A 200 24.05 -15.45 2.59
C GLU A 200 25.07 -16.54 2.23
N LYS A 201 25.10 -17.63 3.01
CA LYS A 201 25.96 -18.79 2.72
C LYS A 201 25.56 -19.50 1.41
N LYS A 202 24.24 -19.65 1.18
CA LYS A 202 23.66 -20.10 -0.09
C LYS A 202 22.92 -18.91 -0.70
N PRO A 203 23.28 -18.44 -1.90
CA PRO A 203 22.64 -17.29 -2.52
C PRO A 203 21.18 -17.62 -2.86
N ARG A 204 20.23 -16.92 -2.23
CA ARG A 204 18.80 -17.08 -2.51
C ARG A 204 18.15 -15.70 -2.65
N GLU A 205 18.07 -14.98 -1.55
CA GLU A 205 17.55 -13.63 -1.48
C GLU A 205 18.52 -12.63 -2.13
N SER A 206 19.83 -12.87 -1.98
CA SER A 206 20.88 -12.05 -2.58
C SER A 206 20.81 -11.98 -4.12
N VAL A 207 20.33 -13.04 -4.77
CA VAL A 207 20.15 -13.07 -6.23
C VAL A 207 19.07 -12.08 -6.66
N LEU A 208 17.93 -12.09 -5.94
CA LEU A 208 16.82 -11.17 -6.18
C LEU A 208 17.20 -9.72 -5.84
N HIS A 209 17.98 -9.52 -4.78
CA HIS A 209 18.53 -8.22 -4.44
C HIS A 209 19.43 -7.66 -5.56
N ALA A 210 20.39 -8.45 -6.02
CA ALA A 210 21.32 -8.03 -7.08
C ALA A 210 20.56 -7.66 -8.36
N GLU A 211 19.56 -8.44 -8.74
CA GLU A 211 18.74 -8.15 -9.92
C GLU A 211 17.89 -6.88 -9.74
N PHE A 212 17.35 -6.66 -8.55
CA PHE A 212 16.55 -5.45 -8.29
C PHE A 212 17.41 -4.18 -8.31
N VAL A 213 18.64 -4.25 -7.81
CA VAL A 213 19.60 -3.14 -7.90
C VAL A 213 19.90 -2.80 -9.36
N LYS A 214 20.08 -3.80 -10.23
CA LYS A 214 20.28 -3.58 -11.67
C LYS A 214 19.06 -2.92 -12.31
N ALA A 215 17.85 -3.40 -12.00
CA ALA A 215 16.62 -2.83 -12.53
C ALA A 215 16.46 -1.35 -12.15
N ILE A 216 16.68 -1.00 -10.88
CA ILE A 216 16.61 0.39 -10.42
C ILE A 216 17.70 1.24 -11.09
N SER A 217 18.93 0.74 -11.18
CA SER A 217 20.01 1.46 -11.86
C SER A 217 19.70 1.68 -13.34
N HIS A 218 19.13 0.70 -14.03
CA HIS A 218 18.70 0.81 -15.42
C HIS A 218 17.60 1.87 -15.58
N ILE A 219 16.55 1.84 -14.75
CA ILE A 219 15.45 2.80 -14.79
C ILE A 219 15.94 4.23 -14.51
N ASN A 220 16.78 4.42 -13.49
CA ASN A 220 17.29 5.74 -13.11
C ASN A 220 18.21 6.39 -14.15
N LYS A 221 18.75 5.65 -15.13
CA LYS A 221 19.53 6.23 -16.23
C LYS A 221 18.68 7.14 -17.12
N ASN A 222 17.38 6.84 -17.23
CA ASN A 222 16.45 7.55 -18.11
C ASN A 222 15.61 8.60 -17.35
N LEU A 223 15.92 8.86 -16.07
CA LEU A 223 15.18 9.78 -15.21
C LEU A 223 16.06 10.93 -14.72
N ASP A 224 15.47 12.13 -14.72
CA ASP A 224 16.06 13.34 -14.15
C ASP A 224 16.26 13.19 -12.64
N MET A 225 17.18 13.99 -12.07
CA MET A 225 17.58 13.85 -10.66
C MET A 225 16.40 13.90 -9.68
N GLU A 226 15.39 14.73 -9.95
CA GLU A 226 14.20 14.88 -9.10
C GLU A 226 13.28 13.64 -9.16
N ASN A 227 13.20 13.01 -10.33
CA ASN A 227 12.31 11.87 -10.61
C ASN A 227 12.98 10.51 -10.35
N ARG A 228 14.26 10.49 -9.96
CA ARG A 228 14.98 9.24 -9.68
C ARG A 228 14.40 8.50 -8.49
N LEU A 229 14.29 7.19 -8.65
CA LEU A 229 13.91 6.27 -7.59
C LEU A 229 15.00 6.23 -6.52
N ARG A 230 14.62 6.54 -5.27
CA ARG A 230 15.54 6.60 -4.13
C ARG A 230 15.60 5.24 -3.46
N PHE A 231 16.56 4.41 -3.85
CA PHE A 231 16.67 3.03 -3.38
C PHE A 231 17.65 2.88 -2.23
N ARG A 232 17.19 2.32 -1.10
CA ARG A 232 18.00 2.04 0.09
C ARG A 232 17.86 0.58 0.51
N THR A 233 18.98 -0.13 0.60
CA THR A 233 19.01 -1.48 1.17
C THR A 233 19.49 -1.47 2.61
N VAL A 234 18.78 -2.18 3.48
CA VAL A 234 19.10 -2.36 4.90
C VAL A 234 19.07 -3.85 5.23
N ASP A 235 20.25 -4.44 5.45
CA ASP A 235 20.35 -5.85 5.82
C ASP A 235 20.08 -6.03 7.33
N LEU A 236 18.85 -6.41 7.65
CA LEU A 236 18.44 -6.64 9.03
C LEU A 236 19.22 -7.77 9.72
N THR A 237 19.70 -8.78 8.99
CA THR A 237 20.40 -9.92 9.59
C THR A 237 21.72 -9.48 10.21
N ARG A 238 22.43 -8.57 9.53
CA ARG A 238 23.65 -7.95 10.07
C ARG A 238 23.37 -7.10 11.30
N LEU A 239 22.20 -6.45 11.34
CA LEU A 239 21.80 -5.57 12.44
C LEU A 239 21.33 -6.34 13.67
N TYR A 240 20.63 -7.46 13.49
CA TYR A 240 20.25 -8.36 14.59
C TYR A 240 21.47 -8.97 15.29
N GLN A 241 22.55 -9.23 14.56
CA GLN A 241 23.83 -9.68 15.14
C GLN A 241 24.48 -8.61 16.05
N ILE A 242 24.12 -7.33 15.92
CA ILE A 242 24.75 -6.18 16.63
C ILE A 242 23.96 -5.76 17.90
N LYS A 243 23.03 -6.59 18.39
CA LYS A 243 22.16 -6.37 19.57
C LYS A 243 21.10 -5.25 19.40
N GLY A 244 19.86 -5.68 19.18
CA GLY A 244 18.60 -5.08 19.65
C GLY A 244 18.29 -3.61 19.27
N PRO A 245 18.34 -2.66 20.22
CA PRO A 245 17.73 -1.32 20.10
C PRO A 245 18.29 -0.47 18.95
N LYS A 246 19.51 -0.77 18.49
CA LYS A 246 20.15 -0.06 17.36
C LYS A 246 19.42 -0.26 16.02
N VAL A 247 18.67 -1.36 15.85
CA VAL A 247 17.94 -1.64 14.60
C VAL A 247 16.78 -0.68 14.43
N LEU A 248 15.97 -0.48 15.49
CA LEU A 248 14.86 0.47 15.46
C LEU A 248 15.36 1.90 15.28
N MET A 249 16.48 2.28 15.91
CA MET A 249 17.08 3.60 15.69
C MET A 249 17.52 3.80 14.24
N LEU A 250 18.13 2.80 13.60
CA LEU A 250 18.51 2.90 12.19
C LEU A 250 17.29 2.98 11.28
N LEU A 251 16.27 2.14 11.52
CA LEU A 251 15.02 2.19 10.78
C LEU A 251 14.36 3.56 10.96
N ASN A 252 14.28 4.09 12.18
CA ASN A 252 13.76 5.43 12.46
C ASN A 252 14.53 6.52 11.72
N ARG A 253 15.86 6.41 11.62
CA ARG A 253 16.67 7.35 10.84
C ARG A 253 16.34 7.27 9.35
N VAL A 254 16.19 6.06 8.81
CA VAL A 254 15.86 5.85 7.40
C VAL A 254 14.44 6.32 7.09
N THR A 255 13.47 6.01 7.96
CA THR A 255 12.09 6.46 7.80
C THR A 255 11.94 7.95 8.02
N GLY A 256 12.69 8.55 8.96
CA GLY A 256 12.74 10.00 9.15
C GLY A 256 13.25 10.70 7.89
N ASN A 257 14.38 10.25 7.34
CA ASN A 257 14.91 10.79 6.08
C ASN A 257 13.94 10.62 4.89
N ALA A 258 13.20 9.51 4.85
CA ALA A 258 12.17 9.30 3.83
C ALA A 258 10.97 10.25 4.01
N LEU A 259 10.51 10.43 5.25
CA LEU A 259 9.42 11.36 5.59
C LEU A 259 9.82 12.82 5.33
N ASP A 260 11.06 13.23 5.63
CA ASP A 260 11.55 14.58 5.35
C ASP A 260 11.53 14.89 3.84
N GLN A 261 11.67 13.88 2.99
CA GLN A 261 11.71 14.02 1.53
C GLN A 261 10.35 13.86 0.87
N THR A 262 9.47 13.04 1.43
CA THR A 262 8.13 12.74 0.87
C THR A 262 7.02 13.57 1.50
N GLY A 263 7.27 14.09 2.71
CA GLY A 263 6.29 14.79 3.51
C GLY A 263 5.17 13.89 4.00
N PHE A 264 4.14 14.53 4.53
CA PHE A 264 2.87 13.92 4.86
C PHE A 264 1.76 14.90 4.52
N PHE A 265 0.56 14.38 4.30
CA PHE A 265 -0.59 15.24 4.03
C PHE A 265 -1.02 15.92 5.32
N TYR A 266 -1.27 17.22 5.27
CA TYR A 266 -1.80 18.01 6.38
C TYR A 266 -2.83 19.00 5.84
N CYS A 267 -3.96 19.11 6.52
CA CYS A 267 -4.90 20.20 6.29
C CYS A 267 -5.62 20.59 7.58
N GLN A 268 -6.17 21.80 7.57
CA GLN A 268 -7.12 22.25 8.58
C GLN A 268 -8.52 22.05 8.03
N VAL A 269 -9.30 21.20 8.69
CA VAL A 269 -10.66 20.89 8.27
C VAL A 269 -11.61 21.83 9.01
N PRO A 270 -12.43 22.61 8.28
CA PRO A 270 -13.42 23.48 8.88
C PRO A 270 -14.42 22.73 9.77
N PRO A 271 -15.05 23.40 10.74
CA PRO A 271 -15.94 22.79 11.72
C PRO A 271 -17.06 21.92 11.16
N PHE A 272 -17.63 22.32 10.01
CA PHE A 272 -18.77 21.63 9.39
C PHE A 272 -18.38 20.27 8.77
N LEU A 273 -17.15 20.13 8.27
CA LEU A 273 -16.61 18.88 7.75
C LEU A 273 -16.12 17.95 8.87
N ASN A 274 -15.78 18.49 10.05
CA ASN A 274 -15.31 17.69 11.19
C ASN A 274 -16.38 16.74 11.73
N SER A 275 -17.64 17.17 11.81
CA SER A 275 -18.73 16.30 12.27
C SER A 275 -19.01 15.16 11.29
N GLU A 276 -18.92 15.44 9.99
CA GLU A 276 -19.10 14.43 8.94
C GLU A 276 -17.92 13.45 8.89
N MET A 277 -16.69 13.92 9.02
CA MET A 277 -15.52 13.03 9.03
C MET A 277 -15.44 12.17 10.29
N SER A 278 -15.68 12.75 11.47
CA SER A 278 -15.70 12.00 12.73
C SER A 278 -16.77 10.90 12.73
N SER A 279 -17.99 11.24 12.31
CA SER A 279 -19.07 10.25 12.15
C SER A 279 -18.77 9.22 11.05
N SER A 280 -18.13 9.63 9.96
CA SER A 280 -17.77 8.73 8.87
C SER A 280 -16.76 7.67 9.27
N PHE A 281 -15.73 8.03 10.06
CA PHE A 281 -14.77 7.06 10.59
C PHE A 281 -15.35 6.16 11.69
N SER A 282 -16.41 6.62 12.37
CA SER A 282 -17.15 5.82 13.36
C SER A 282 -17.98 4.69 12.73
N ASN A 283 -18.29 4.81 11.43
CA ASN A 283 -19.19 3.93 10.70
C ASN A 283 -18.46 3.00 9.69
N VAL A 284 -17.14 2.83 9.85
CA VAL A 284 -16.29 1.94 9.01
C VAL A 284 -16.19 0.54 9.61
#